data_AF-A0A7W1NKT9-F1
#
_entry.id   AF-A0A7W1NKT9-F1
#
_cell.length_a   1.000
_cell.length_b   1.000
_cell.length_c   1.000
_cell.angle_alpha   90.00
_cell.angle_beta   90.00
_cell.angle_gamma   90.00
#
_symmetry.space_group_name_H-M   'P 1'
#
loop_
_entity.id
_entity.type
_entity.pdbx_description
1 polymer ?
#
loop_
_entity_poly.entity_id
_entity_poly.type
_entity_poly.pdbx_seq_one_letter_code
_entity_poly.pdbx_strand_id
1 'polypeptide(L)'
;STVDAINVGEVARLMGGGGHGRAAAATLHDRPLETIVEAIWKQLETHVSPVARVADLMSYGVQTVEATQPLSAVIRRLRQIGHEGYPVVDEGKVVGLLTRRDLDRADEHQMRDLLVRDVMSAGSVTLKSSASVSELERTLVNSGWGQIPIVDEAGNLIGIVTRTDLLKYWSKEHPSSQPTERLITVQQFETVLGQAATQTIQTVAELAQKDGVSVYLVGGVVRDLLLGRANFDIDFVVEGNAIAFAEAVQKQQSGHLTVFKPFGTAKWKPLSTTNEMPEVVDHIDFASARYEFYEHPTALPTVYDSSIKLDLQRRDFTINTLAVQISPAAMFGHVVDFYGGLRDLEAQLVRVLHSLSFIDDPTRILRAFRFERRLGFKIETRTSELITTALPMLGRITGERLRNELTLLLKEDQPELGLINLQERGVLAAIHPSLVVGEGVRAAFQRVRTEQSDKMPSVGDRTDLYWHIWLGQIEPELLKAICERLLFGRKVSDSLLQAAELLRHVDELGRPDVRPSAVASRLENVSELALLAVWYVSDNQQVRDRLQQFWSKWRQIQPVATGETLQGLDLKPGPCFKVILARLRQAWLDELVQNETEERQLLDRLIHEERICDDRA
;
A
#
# COMPACT_ATOMS: atom_id res chain seq x y z
N SER A 1 -26.85 -30.13 -35.49
CA SER A 1 -27.34 -30.28 -34.11
C SER A 1 -28.12 -29.04 -33.71
N THR A 2 -29.26 -29.19 -33.04
CA THR A 2 -30.03 -28.10 -32.42
C THR A 2 -29.62 -27.82 -30.97
N VAL A 3 -28.69 -28.62 -30.42
CA VAL A 3 -28.19 -28.55 -29.04
C VAL A 3 -26.66 -28.61 -29.02
N ASP A 4 -26.03 -27.94 -28.04
CA ASP A 4 -24.56 -27.91 -27.90
C ASP A 4 -23.98 -29.18 -27.26
N ALA A 5 -24.84 -30.08 -26.79
CA ALA A 5 -24.44 -31.34 -26.18
C ALA A 5 -23.63 -32.26 -27.12
N ILE A 6 -23.66 -32.00 -28.44
CA ILE A 6 -22.99 -32.82 -29.45
C ILE A 6 -22.30 -31.91 -30.47
N ASN A 7 -20.96 -31.94 -30.50
CA ASN A 7 -20.17 -31.29 -31.54
C ASN A 7 -20.19 -32.13 -32.83
N VAL A 8 -21.15 -31.85 -33.72
CA VAL A 8 -21.28 -32.62 -34.97
C VAL A 8 -20.10 -32.43 -35.93
N GLY A 9 -19.32 -31.38 -35.75
CA GLY A 9 -18.08 -31.13 -36.51
C GLY A 9 -16.95 -32.10 -36.16
N GLU A 10 -16.85 -32.54 -34.91
CA GLU A 10 -15.89 -33.57 -34.49
C GLU A 10 -16.29 -34.96 -34.98
N VAL A 11 -17.57 -35.30 -34.84
CA VAL A 11 -18.13 -36.56 -35.36
C VAL A 11 -17.93 -36.66 -36.87
N ALA A 12 -18.13 -35.56 -37.61
CA ALA A 12 -17.89 -35.52 -39.06
C ALA A 12 -16.40 -35.66 -39.42
N ARG A 13 -15.48 -35.06 -38.65
CA ARG A 13 -14.02 -35.16 -38.88
C ARG A 13 -13.51 -36.60 -38.80
N LEU A 14 -14.03 -37.38 -37.86
CA LEU A 14 -13.70 -38.81 -37.71
C LEU A 14 -14.15 -39.65 -38.92
N MET A 15 -15.09 -39.13 -39.70
CA MET A 15 -15.65 -39.75 -40.91
C MET A 15 -15.07 -39.14 -42.20
N GLY A 16 -13.97 -38.39 -42.12
CA GLY A 16 -13.34 -37.74 -43.27
C GLY A 16 -14.06 -36.48 -43.77
N GLY A 17 -14.97 -35.94 -42.97
CA GLY A 17 -15.69 -34.70 -43.23
C GLY A 17 -15.13 -33.48 -42.47
N GLY A 18 -15.95 -32.43 -42.37
CA GLY A 18 -15.62 -31.20 -41.67
C GLY A 18 -16.84 -30.32 -41.39
N GLY A 19 -16.66 -29.31 -40.53
CA GLY A 19 -17.72 -28.38 -40.13
C GLY A 19 -17.51 -27.78 -38.74
N HIS A 20 -18.55 -27.11 -38.25
CA HIS A 20 -18.62 -26.50 -36.92
C HIS A 20 -19.48 -27.33 -35.96
N GLY A 21 -19.46 -26.98 -34.67
CA GLY A 21 -20.14 -27.72 -33.60
C GLY A 21 -21.62 -28.01 -33.83
N ARG A 22 -22.33 -27.19 -34.61
CA ARG A 22 -23.75 -27.36 -34.94
C ARG A 22 -24.05 -27.80 -36.37
N ALA A 23 -23.10 -27.69 -37.29
CA ALA A 23 -23.32 -28.00 -38.71
C ALA A 23 -22.05 -28.59 -39.33
N ALA A 24 -22.15 -29.78 -39.89
CA ALA A 24 -21.03 -30.48 -40.48
C ALA A 24 -21.48 -31.39 -41.63
N ALA A 25 -20.54 -31.74 -42.50
CA ALA A 25 -20.76 -32.63 -43.63
C ALA A 25 -19.57 -33.58 -43.79
N ALA A 26 -19.85 -34.82 -44.16
CA ALA A 26 -18.85 -35.83 -44.50
C ALA A 26 -19.32 -36.59 -45.73
N THR A 27 -18.42 -36.90 -46.66
CA THR A 27 -18.73 -37.67 -47.87
C THR A 27 -18.04 -39.01 -47.76
N LEU A 28 -18.83 -40.09 -47.77
CA LEU A 28 -18.37 -41.46 -47.59
C LEU A 28 -18.62 -42.25 -48.87
N HIS A 29 -17.61 -43.00 -49.32
CA HIS A 29 -17.67 -43.84 -50.51
C HIS A 29 -17.45 -45.31 -50.11
N ASP A 30 -18.08 -46.25 -50.83
CA ASP A 30 -17.84 -47.70 -50.74
C ASP A 30 -18.03 -48.33 -49.34
N ARG A 31 -19.07 -47.92 -48.59
CA ARG A 31 -19.44 -48.53 -47.31
C ARG A 31 -20.95 -48.78 -47.19
N PRO A 32 -21.40 -49.90 -46.59
CA PRO A 32 -22.81 -50.15 -46.31
C PRO A 32 -23.39 -49.13 -45.33
N LEU A 33 -24.63 -48.70 -45.55
CA LEU A 33 -25.32 -47.70 -44.72
C LEU A 33 -25.41 -48.12 -43.25
N GLU A 34 -25.71 -49.39 -43.00
CA GLU A 34 -25.85 -49.96 -41.65
C GLU A 34 -24.57 -49.80 -40.82
N THR A 35 -23.41 -50.10 -41.44
CA THR A 35 -22.10 -49.94 -40.80
C THR A 35 -21.77 -48.48 -40.52
N ILE A 36 -22.24 -47.56 -41.37
CA ILE A 36 -22.09 -46.11 -41.16
C ILE A 36 -22.96 -45.65 -39.99
N VAL A 37 -24.21 -46.10 -39.90
CA VAL A 37 -25.12 -45.74 -38.81
C VAL A 37 -24.59 -46.25 -37.47
N GLU A 38 -24.14 -47.50 -37.39
CA GLU A 38 -23.52 -48.06 -36.18
C GLU A 38 -22.25 -47.30 -35.76
N ALA A 39 -21.40 -46.94 -36.73
CA ALA A 39 -20.19 -46.17 -36.46
C ALA A 39 -20.52 -44.76 -35.93
N ILE A 40 -21.51 -44.09 -36.51
CA ILE A 40 -21.97 -42.77 -36.03
C ILE A 40 -22.54 -42.91 -34.61
N TRP A 41 -23.35 -43.94 -34.34
CA TRP A 41 -23.96 -44.13 -33.03
C TRP A 41 -22.92 -44.35 -31.93
N LYS A 42 -21.92 -45.20 -32.20
CA LYS A 42 -20.79 -45.45 -31.29
C LYS A 42 -19.96 -44.20 -31.02
N GLN A 43 -19.80 -43.33 -32.02
CA GLN A 43 -19.08 -42.06 -31.85
C GLN A 43 -19.91 -41.01 -31.12
N LEU A 44 -21.23 -40.97 -31.33
CA LEU A 44 -22.13 -40.10 -30.58
C LEU A 44 -22.11 -40.44 -29.09
N GLU A 45 -22.14 -41.73 -28.72
CA GLU A 45 -22.03 -42.16 -27.31
C GLU A 45 -20.77 -41.66 -26.61
N THR A 46 -19.67 -41.44 -27.35
CA THR A 46 -18.39 -40.98 -26.81
C THR A 46 -18.16 -39.46 -26.93
N HIS A 47 -18.97 -38.76 -27.72
CA HIS A 47 -18.85 -37.31 -27.99
C HIS A 47 -20.09 -36.51 -27.57
N VAL A 48 -21.02 -37.13 -26.83
CA VAL A 48 -22.08 -36.41 -26.12
C VAL A 48 -21.48 -35.86 -24.82
N SER A 49 -21.29 -34.54 -24.75
CA SER A 49 -20.97 -33.89 -23.49
C SER A 49 -22.20 -33.89 -22.58
N PRO A 50 -22.07 -34.13 -21.28
CA PRO A 50 -23.17 -33.99 -20.34
C PRO A 50 -23.75 -32.58 -20.43
N VAL A 51 -25.08 -32.45 -20.53
CA VAL A 51 -25.75 -31.15 -20.48
C VAL A 51 -25.46 -30.56 -19.10
N ALA A 52 -24.66 -29.50 -19.05
CA ALA A 52 -24.36 -28.80 -17.81
C ALA A 52 -25.67 -28.36 -17.13
N ARG A 53 -25.74 -28.62 -15.83
CA ARG A 53 -26.90 -28.31 -15.00
C ARG A 53 -26.67 -27.02 -14.25
N VAL A 54 -27.77 -26.38 -13.87
CA VAL A 54 -27.77 -25.23 -12.98
C VAL A 54 -27.03 -25.52 -11.67
N ALA A 55 -27.14 -26.76 -11.15
CA ALA A 55 -26.38 -27.22 -9.99
C ALA A 55 -24.86 -27.07 -10.12
N ASP A 56 -24.32 -27.13 -11.34
CA ASP A 56 -22.88 -27.05 -11.61
C ASP A 56 -22.37 -25.59 -11.63
N LEU A 57 -23.29 -24.61 -11.69
CA LEU A 57 -22.97 -23.17 -11.74
C LEU A 57 -23.40 -22.42 -10.48
N MET A 58 -24.36 -22.95 -9.72
CA MET A 58 -24.98 -22.20 -8.62
C MET A 58 -24.10 -22.05 -7.40
N SER A 59 -24.24 -20.92 -6.73
CA SER A 59 -23.67 -20.68 -5.41
C SER A 59 -24.69 -21.01 -4.33
N TYR A 60 -24.25 -21.72 -3.29
CA TYR A 60 -25.04 -22.07 -2.11
C TYR A 60 -24.93 -20.98 -1.03
N GLY A 61 -25.83 -20.99 -0.04
CA GLY A 61 -25.78 -20.04 1.09
C GLY A 61 -26.24 -18.63 0.72
N VAL A 62 -27.25 -18.53 -0.14
CA VAL A 62 -27.78 -17.26 -0.65
C VAL A 62 -28.33 -16.40 0.49
N GLN A 63 -27.88 -15.15 0.55
CA GLN A 63 -28.45 -14.17 1.46
C GLN A 63 -29.80 -13.70 0.94
N THR A 64 -30.84 -13.90 1.73
CA THR A 64 -32.21 -13.45 1.42
C THR A 64 -32.61 -12.27 2.28
N VAL A 65 -33.67 -11.58 1.85
CA VAL A 65 -34.35 -10.55 2.62
C VAL A 65 -35.82 -10.88 2.73
N GLU A 66 -36.43 -10.58 3.87
CA GLU A 66 -37.85 -10.83 4.07
C GLU A 66 -38.68 -9.69 3.45
N ALA A 67 -39.77 -10.02 2.77
CA ALA A 67 -40.66 -9.06 2.11
C ALA A 67 -41.24 -8.01 3.09
N THR A 68 -41.39 -8.40 4.36
CA THR A 68 -41.96 -7.59 5.45
C THR A 68 -40.93 -6.74 6.19
N GLN A 69 -39.64 -6.84 5.86
CA GLN A 69 -38.61 -6.05 6.53
C GLN A 69 -38.65 -4.57 6.10
N PRO A 70 -38.42 -3.62 7.02
CA PRO A 70 -38.20 -2.22 6.69
C PRO A 70 -36.91 -2.05 5.87
N LEU A 71 -36.96 -1.23 4.83
CA LEU A 71 -35.84 -1.00 3.93
C LEU A 71 -34.62 -0.41 4.65
N SER A 72 -34.83 0.46 5.65
CA SER A 72 -33.77 1.05 6.48
C SER A 72 -32.89 0.02 7.20
N ALA A 73 -33.48 -1.07 7.71
CA ALA A 73 -32.76 -2.15 8.38
C ALA A 73 -31.93 -2.99 7.38
N VAL A 74 -32.43 -3.08 6.15
CA VAL A 74 -31.85 -3.89 5.08
C VAL A 74 -30.72 -3.14 4.37
N ILE A 75 -30.87 -1.83 4.10
CA ILE A 75 -29.86 -1.00 3.41
C ILE A 75 -28.48 -1.10 4.08
N ARG A 76 -28.42 -0.96 5.41
CA ARG A 76 -27.14 -1.00 6.14
C ARG A 76 -26.46 -2.36 5.99
N ARG A 77 -27.23 -3.45 6.13
CA ARG A 77 -26.73 -4.83 6.01
C ARG A 77 -26.32 -5.17 4.57
N LEU A 78 -27.12 -4.81 3.57
CA LEU A 78 -26.84 -5.16 2.18
C LEU A 78 -25.66 -4.36 1.60
N ARG A 79 -25.49 -3.10 2.01
CA ARG A 79 -24.30 -2.30 1.65
C ARG A 79 -23.00 -2.88 2.21
N GLN A 80 -23.06 -3.65 3.30
CA GLN A 80 -21.91 -4.35 3.88
C GLN A 80 -21.54 -5.64 3.13
N ILE A 81 -22.51 -6.32 2.53
CA ILE A 81 -22.31 -7.65 1.91
C ILE A 81 -21.92 -7.52 0.42
N GLY A 82 -22.38 -6.46 -0.25
CA GLY A 82 -21.86 -6.06 -1.57
C GLY A 82 -22.32 -6.90 -2.77
N HIS A 83 -23.37 -7.72 -2.66
CA HIS A 83 -23.94 -8.44 -3.80
C HIS A 83 -24.84 -7.52 -4.66
N GLU A 84 -24.98 -7.83 -5.95
CA GLU A 84 -25.78 -7.00 -6.87
C GLU A 84 -27.29 -7.14 -6.65
N GLY A 85 -27.76 -8.28 -6.11
CA GLY A 85 -29.08 -8.33 -5.53
C GLY A 85 -29.39 -9.61 -4.79
N TYR A 86 -30.56 -9.58 -4.17
CA TYR A 86 -30.93 -10.44 -3.06
C TYR A 86 -32.33 -10.98 -3.32
N PRO A 87 -32.53 -12.30 -3.32
CA PRO A 87 -33.86 -12.87 -3.40
C PRO A 87 -34.69 -12.41 -2.21
N VAL A 88 -35.87 -11.87 -2.51
CA VAL A 88 -36.86 -11.52 -1.50
C VAL A 88 -37.73 -12.74 -1.25
N VAL A 89 -37.82 -13.14 0.01
CA VAL A 89 -38.64 -14.27 0.44
C VAL A 89 -39.81 -13.80 1.29
N ASP A 90 -40.89 -14.57 1.25
CA ASP A 90 -42.03 -14.48 2.14
C ASP A 90 -42.42 -15.90 2.54
N GLU A 91 -42.45 -16.18 3.85
CA GLU A 91 -42.65 -17.53 4.41
C GLU A 91 -41.73 -18.60 3.77
N GLY A 92 -40.49 -18.23 3.46
CA GLY A 92 -39.49 -19.12 2.85
C GLY A 92 -39.60 -19.32 1.33
N LYS A 93 -40.58 -18.68 0.67
CA LYS A 93 -40.76 -18.73 -0.79
C LYS A 93 -40.28 -17.44 -1.46
N VAL A 94 -39.66 -17.56 -2.62
CA VAL A 94 -39.20 -16.41 -3.40
C VAL A 94 -40.37 -15.64 -4.00
N VAL A 95 -40.52 -14.37 -3.65
CA VAL A 95 -41.58 -13.46 -4.12
C VAL A 95 -41.08 -12.28 -4.94
N GLY A 96 -39.76 -12.06 -4.96
CA GLY A 96 -39.15 -11.01 -5.76
C GLY A 96 -37.63 -11.00 -5.70
N LEU A 97 -37.06 -9.95 -6.30
CA LEU A 97 -35.63 -9.68 -6.29
C LEU A 97 -35.40 -8.21 -5.93
N LEU A 98 -34.54 -7.96 -4.94
CA LEU A 98 -34.13 -6.62 -4.56
C LEU A 98 -32.69 -6.39 -5.04
N THR A 99 -32.50 -5.48 -5.99
CA THR A 99 -31.16 -5.15 -6.49
C THR A 99 -30.55 -3.97 -5.75
N ARG A 100 -29.22 -3.84 -5.81
CA ARG A 100 -28.51 -2.67 -5.28
C ARG A 100 -29.00 -1.37 -5.91
N ARG A 101 -29.35 -1.39 -7.19
CA ARG A 101 -29.91 -0.23 -7.90
C ARG A 101 -31.27 0.18 -7.33
N ASP A 102 -32.10 -0.78 -6.93
CA ASP A 102 -33.40 -0.49 -6.32
C ASP A 102 -33.22 0.15 -4.93
N LEU A 103 -32.25 -0.35 -4.15
CA LEU A 103 -31.86 0.24 -2.87
C LEU A 103 -31.37 1.67 -3.01
N ASP A 104 -30.44 1.92 -3.93
CA ASP A 104 -29.83 3.24 -4.11
C ASP A 104 -30.87 4.26 -4.60
N ARG A 105 -31.77 3.87 -5.52
CA ARG A 105 -32.90 4.73 -5.94
C ARG A 105 -33.85 5.03 -4.79
N ALA A 106 -34.20 4.03 -3.99
CA ALA A 106 -35.07 4.24 -2.84
C ALA A 106 -34.43 5.16 -1.78
N ASP A 107 -33.10 5.06 -1.59
CA ASP A 107 -32.34 5.91 -0.69
C ASP A 107 -32.28 7.37 -1.16
N GLU A 108 -32.02 7.59 -2.45
CA GLU A 108 -32.04 8.92 -3.09
C GLU A 108 -33.40 9.61 -2.96
N HIS A 109 -34.49 8.85 -3.06
CA HIS A 109 -35.85 9.35 -2.92
C HIS A 109 -36.37 9.37 -1.47
N GLN A 110 -35.50 9.14 -0.47
CA GLN A 110 -35.84 9.14 0.96
C GLN A 110 -36.93 8.13 1.35
N MET A 111 -37.07 7.04 0.60
CA MET A 111 -38.07 5.99 0.79
C MET A 111 -37.64 4.93 1.83
N ARG A 112 -36.87 5.32 2.84
CA ARG A 112 -36.24 4.42 3.82
C ARG A 112 -37.24 3.70 4.73
N ASP A 113 -38.43 4.27 4.88
CA ASP A 113 -39.50 3.76 5.76
C ASP A 113 -40.41 2.73 5.07
N LEU A 114 -40.25 2.53 3.75
CA LEU A 114 -40.99 1.52 3.01
C LEU A 114 -40.53 0.10 3.36
N LEU A 115 -41.36 -0.89 3.03
CA LEU A 115 -40.99 -2.29 3.15
C LEU A 115 -40.24 -2.76 1.90
N VAL A 116 -39.44 -3.82 2.04
CA VAL A 116 -38.73 -4.44 0.92
C VAL A 116 -39.66 -4.77 -0.25
N ARG A 117 -40.86 -5.30 0.04
CA ARG A 117 -41.85 -5.65 -0.99
C ARG A 117 -42.33 -4.47 -1.84
N ASP A 118 -42.24 -3.25 -1.33
CA ASP A 118 -42.73 -2.04 -2.01
C ASP A 118 -41.70 -1.51 -3.02
N VAL A 119 -40.45 -1.97 -2.93
CA VAL A 119 -39.31 -1.52 -3.76
C VAL A 119 -38.79 -2.63 -4.66
N MET A 120 -38.91 -3.89 -4.26
CA MET A 120 -38.39 -5.04 -5.02
C MET A 120 -38.99 -5.15 -6.43
N SER A 121 -38.24 -5.79 -7.32
CA SER A 121 -38.81 -6.33 -8.55
C SER A 121 -39.65 -7.56 -8.21
N ALA A 122 -40.98 -7.39 -8.18
CA ALA A 122 -41.90 -8.48 -7.85
C ALA A 122 -41.88 -9.58 -8.94
N GLY A 123 -41.93 -10.84 -8.51
CA GLY A 123 -41.98 -11.99 -9.40
C GLY A 123 -41.41 -13.25 -8.75
N SER A 124 -41.87 -14.41 -9.21
CA SER A 124 -41.41 -15.73 -8.74
C SER A 124 -40.58 -16.43 -9.81
N VAL A 125 -39.56 -15.73 -10.34
CA VAL A 125 -38.68 -16.30 -11.37
C VAL A 125 -37.65 -17.18 -10.67
N THR A 126 -37.80 -18.50 -10.77
CA THR A 126 -36.88 -19.48 -10.17
C THR A 126 -36.62 -20.64 -11.12
N LEU A 127 -35.54 -21.39 -10.86
CA LEU A 127 -35.23 -22.64 -11.56
C LEU A 127 -34.93 -23.76 -10.56
N LYS A 128 -35.05 -25.01 -11.01
CA LYS A 128 -34.61 -26.19 -10.23
C LYS A 128 -33.12 -26.44 -10.44
N SER A 129 -32.46 -27.07 -9.48
CA SER A 129 -31.04 -27.45 -9.61
C SER A 129 -30.76 -28.40 -10.78
N SER A 130 -31.75 -29.20 -11.16
CA SER A 130 -31.70 -30.12 -12.31
C SER A 130 -31.91 -29.45 -13.67
N ALA A 131 -32.29 -28.16 -13.71
CA ALA A 131 -32.51 -27.43 -14.95
C ALA A 131 -31.20 -27.29 -15.75
N SER A 132 -31.34 -27.18 -17.06
CA SER A 132 -30.19 -27.03 -17.98
C SER A 132 -29.68 -25.59 -18.01
N VAL A 133 -28.39 -25.41 -18.35
CA VAL A 133 -27.82 -24.07 -18.56
C VAL A 133 -28.54 -23.29 -19.68
N SER A 134 -29.05 -23.97 -20.71
CA SER A 134 -29.84 -23.32 -21.77
C SER A 134 -31.19 -22.78 -21.27
N GLU A 135 -31.83 -23.46 -20.31
CA GLU A 135 -33.03 -22.95 -19.65
C GLU A 135 -32.71 -21.75 -18.76
N LEU A 136 -31.56 -21.78 -18.06
CA LEU A 136 -31.04 -20.64 -17.30
C LEU A 136 -30.83 -19.41 -18.19
N GLU A 137 -30.18 -19.58 -19.35
CA GLU A 137 -29.94 -18.50 -20.31
C GLU A 137 -31.26 -17.87 -20.77
N ARG A 138 -32.22 -18.68 -21.23
CA ARG A 138 -33.54 -18.20 -21.65
C ARG A 138 -34.27 -17.49 -20.53
N THR A 139 -34.17 -18.01 -19.31
CA THR A 139 -34.82 -17.42 -18.13
C THR A 139 -34.20 -16.06 -17.77
N LEU A 140 -32.87 -15.93 -17.79
CA LEU A 140 -32.16 -14.66 -17.56
C LEU A 140 -32.51 -13.60 -18.61
N VAL A 141 -32.62 -13.99 -19.88
CA VAL A 141 -32.97 -13.09 -20.98
C VAL A 141 -34.44 -12.64 -20.89
N ASN A 142 -35.37 -13.57 -20.67
CA ASN A 142 -36.80 -13.28 -20.70
C ASN A 142 -37.32 -12.60 -19.44
N SER A 143 -36.75 -12.92 -18.27
CA SER A 143 -37.18 -12.33 -16.99
C SER A 143 -36.66 -10.91 -16.77
N GLY A 144 -35.58 -10.52 -17.46
CA GLY A 144 -34.85 -9.29 -17.19
C GLY A 144 -34.03 -9.32 -15.89
N TRP A 145 -34.13 -10.38 -15.08
CA TRP A 145 -33.37 -10.51 -13.84
C TRP A 145 -31.89 -10.82 -14.15
N GLY A 146 -30.98 -10.18 -13.42
CA GLY A 146 -29.53 -10.42 -13.55
C GLY A 146 -29.05 -11.69 -12.86
N GLN A 147 -29.92 -12.31 -12.06
CA GLN A 147 -29.64 -13.47 -11.23
C GLN A 147 -30.92 -14.25 -10.98
N ILE A 148 -30.82 -15.58 -11.01
CA ILE A 148 -31.95 -16.49 -10.87
C ILE A 148 -31.79 -17.28 -9.56
N PRO A 149 -32.73 -17.15 -8.62
CA PRO A 149 -32.82 -18.00 -7.44
C PRO A 149 -33.16 -19.45 -7.83
N ILE A 150 -32.47 -20.41 -7.22
CA ILE A 150 -32.60 -21.85 -7.48
C ILE A 150 -33.32 -22.49 -6.30
N VAL A 151 -34.35 -23.28 -6.59
CA VAL A 151 -35.20 -23.92 -5.59
C VAL A 151 -35.13 -25.45 -5.64
N ASP A 152 -35.42 -26.11 -4.52
CA ASP A 152 -35.61 -27.56 -4.45
C ASP A 152 -36.99 -28.00 -5.01
N GLU A 153 -37.29 -29.30 -4.94
CA GLU A 153 -38.58 -29.85 -5.37
C GLU A 153 -39.77 -29.35 -4.53
N ALA A 154 -39.54 -28.90 -3.30
CA ALA A 154 -40.54 -28.34 -2.41
C ALA A 154 -40.73 -26.82 -2.58
N GLY A 155 -39.90 -26.18 -3.42
CA GLY A 155 -39.93 -24.74 -3.69
C GLY A 155 -39.10 -23.89 -2.72
N ASN A 156 -38.28 -24.51 -1.86
CA ASN A 156 -37.40 -23.79 -0.94
C ASN A 156 -36.14 -23.33 -1.69
N LEU A 157 -35.67 -22.12 -1.37
CA LEU A 157 -34.44 -21.58 -1.95
C LEU A 157 -33.22 -22.38 -1.50
N ILE A 158 -32.45 -22.88 -2.46
CA ILE A 158 -31.21 -23.66 -2.22
C ILE A 158 -29.95 -23.00 -2.81
N GLY A 159 -30.09 -22.13 -3.82
CA GLY A 159 -28.95 -21.53 -4.50
C GLY A 159 -29.30 -20.31 -5.33
N ILE A 160 -28.30 -19.68 -5.94
CA ILE A 160 -28.47 -18.58 -6.89
C ILE A 160 -27.45 -18.70 -8.03
N VAL A 161 -27.84 -18.33 -9.24
CA VAL A 161 -26.93 -18.20 -10.38
C VAL A 161 -26.99 -16.79 -10.96
N THR A 162 -25.85 -16.17 -11.22
CA THR A 162 -25.76 -14.83 -11.80
C THR A 162 -25.34 -14.87 -13.28
N ARG A 163 -25.53 -13.76 -14.01
CA ARG A 163 -24.96 -13.59 -15.37
C ARG A 163 -23.45 -13.81 -15.39
N THR A 164 -22.76 -13.42 -14.33
CA THR A 164 -21.30 -13.62 -14.22
C THR A 164 -20.93 -15.09 -14.21
N ASP A 165 -21.73 -15.94 -13.54
CA ASP A 165 -21.48 -17.38 -13.48
C ASP A 165 -21.72 -18.04 -14.85
N LEU A 166 -22.75 -17.58 -15.59
CA LEU A 166 -22.99 -18.00 -16.97
C LEU A 166 -21.84 -17.60 -17.91
N LEU A 167 -21.35 -16.35 -17.79
CA LEU A 167 -20.21 -15.87 -18.58
C LEU A 167 -18.92 -16.64 -18.28
N LYS A 168 -18.65 -16.95 -17.00
CA LYS A 168 -17.52 -17.81 -16.61
C LYS A 168 -17.64 -19.21 -17.20
N TYR A 169 -18.84 -19.78 -17.21
CA TYR A 169 -19.10 -21.07 -17.83
C TYR A 169 -18.80 -21.02 -19.33
N TRP A 170 -19.29 -20.02 -20.06
CA TRP A 170 -18.98 -19.85 -21.49
C TRP A 170 -17.49 -19.65 -21.77
N SER A 171 -16.78 -18.90 -20.92
CA SER A 171 -15.33 -18.72 -21.07
C SER A 171 -14.56 -20.03 -20.90
N LYS A 172 -15.07 -21.00 -20.13
CA LYS A 172 -14.47 -22.34 -19.98
C LYS A 172 -14.79 -23.25 -21.16
N GLU A 173 -16.03 -23.23 -21.64
CA GLU A 173 -16.49 -24.09 -22.74
C GLU A 173 -16.03 -23.61 -24.13
N HIS A 174 -15.88 -22.29 -24.31
CA HIS A 174 -15.45 -21.65 -25.56
C HIS A 174 -14.27 -20.72 -25.29
N PRO A 175 -13.09 -21.26 -24.94
CA PRO A 175 -11.92 -20.45 -24.69
C PRO A 175 -11.48 -19.78 -26.00
N SER A 176 -11.89 -18.53 -26.22
CA SER A 176 -11.38 -17.67 -27.30
C SER A 176 -9.89 -17.35 -27.13
N SER A 177 -9.34 -17.65 -25.95
CA SER A 177 -7.94 -17.61 -25.56
C SER A 177 -7.84 -18.47 -24.30
N GLN A 178 -6.93 -19.44 -24.23
CA GLN A 178 -6.65 -20.13 -22.97
C GLN A 178 -6.32 -19.07 -21.91
N PRO A 179 -7.04 -18.98 -20.77
CA PRO A 179 -6.54 -18.20 -19.66
C PRO A 179 -5.18 -18.78 -19.35
N THR A 180 -4.13 -17.99 -19.56
CA THR A 180 -2.78 -18.38 -19.19
C THR A 180 -2.79 -18.38 -17.67
N GLU A 181 -3.15 -19.51 -17.06
CA GLU A 181 -3.05 -19.71 -15.62
C GLU A 181 -1.58 -19.53 -15.28
N ARG A 182 -1.23 -18.33 -14.81
CA ARG A 182 0.14 -17.99 -14.50
C ARG A 182 0.47 -18.67 -13.17
N LEU A 183 1.34 -19.65 -13.24
CA LEU A 183 1.80 -20.43 -12.09
C LEU A 183 3.18 -19.94 -11.67
N ILE A 184 3.34 -19.63 -10.39
CA ILE A 184 4.63 -19.37 -9.78
C ILE A 184 5.16 -20.68 -9.19
N THR A 185 6.34 -21.08 -9.66
CA THR A 185 6.99 -22.31 -9.18
C THR A 185 7.80 -22.03 -7.91
N VAL A 186 8.06 -23.09 -7.13
CA VAL A 186 8.98 -23.03 -5.99
C VAL A 186 10.36 -22.50 -6.40
N GLN A 187 10.86 -22.90 -7.56
CA GLN A 187 12.13 -22.41 -8.10
C GLN A 187 12.10 -20.89 -8.35
N GLN A 188 10.96 -20.34 -8.78
CA GLN A 188 10.81 -18.89 -8.96
C GLN A 188 10.77 -18.16 -7.61
N PHE A 189 10.10 -18.71 -6.60
CA PHE A 189 10.20 -18.18 -5.24
C PHE A 189 11.65 -18.16 -4.76
N GLU A 190 12.38 -19.25 -4.92
CA GLU A 190 13.77 -19.38 -4.48
C GLU A 190 14.70 -18.41 -5.23
N THR A 191 14.52 -18.25 -6.54
CA THR A 191 15.34 -17.35 -7.36
C THR A 191 15.17 -15.88 -6.98
N VAL A 192 13.97 -15.47 -6.57
CA VAL A 192 13.65 -14.04 -6.33
C VAL A 192 13.65 -13.67 -4.85
N LEU A 193 13.17 -14.55 -3.97
CA LEU A 193 13.04 -14.32 -2.53
C LEU A 193 14.10 -15.07 -1.70
N GLY A 194 14.92 -15.92 -2.33
CA GLY A 194 15.92 -16.72 -1.65
C GLY A 194 15.35 -17.98 -0.99
N GLN A 195 16.26 -18.83 -0.51
CA GLN A 195 15.91 -20.12 0.09
C GLN A 195 15.14 -19.99 1.41
N ALA A 196 15.57 -19.05 2.26
CA ALA A 196 14.97 -18.87 3.59
C ALA A 196 13.48 -18.50 3.49
N ALA A 197 13.14 -17.48 2.71
CA ALA A 197 11.76 -17.06 2.50
C ALA A 197 10.90 -18.17 1.86
N THR A 198 11.46 -18.88 0.88
CA THR A 198 10.77 -19.99 0.19
C THR A 198 10.43 -21.12 1.16
N GLN A 199 11.36 -21.51 2.02
CA GLN A 199 11.13 -22.54 3.04
C GLN A 199 10.01 -22.12 4.01
N THR A 200 9.95 -20.83 4.38
CA THR A 200 8.89 -20.31 5.23
C THR A 200 7.53 -20.34 4.52
N ILE A 201 7.46 -19.91 3.26
CA ILE A 201 6.23 -19.98 2.45
C ILE A 201 5.73 -21.43 2.35
N GLN A 202 6.63 -22.39 2.11
CA GLN A 202 6.28 -23.81 2.07
C GLN A 202 5.76 -24.32 3.41
N THR A 203 6.39 -23.93 4.53
CA THR A 203 5.91 -24.34 5.86
C THR A 203 4.51 -23.79 6.14
N VAL A 204 4.27 -22.51 5.79
CA VAL A 204 2.94 -21.90 5.90
C VAL A 204 1.93 -22.65 5.04
N ALA A 205 2.32 -23.06 3.82
CA ALA A 205 1.47 -23.84 2.93
C ALA A 205 1.11 -25.20 3.52
N GLU A 206 2.08 -25.95 4.03
CA GLU A 206 1.87 -27.27 4.64
C GLU A 206 0.91 -27.19 5.84
N LEU A 207 1.09 -26.19 6.70
CA LEU A 207 0.21 -25.98 7.85
C LEU A 207 -1.21 -25.57 7.42
N ALA A 208 -1.33 -24.64 6.47
CA ALA A 208 -2.62 -24.22 5.93
C ALA A 208 -3.40 -25.39 5.31
N GLN A 209 -2.70 -26.25 4.58
CA GLN A 209 -3.30 -27.43 3.95
C GLN A 209 -3.75 -28.46 4.98
N LYS A 210 -2.95 -28.67 6.04
CA LYS A 210 -3.30 -29.56 7.16
C LYS A 210 -4.54 -29.09 7.91
N ASP A 211 -4.64 -27.78 8.14
CA ASP A 211 -5.75 -27.18 8.87
C ASP A 211 -6.98 -26.90 7.98
N GLY A 212 -6.88 -27.15 6.67
CA GLY A 212 -7.96 -26.94 5.70
C GLY A 212 -8.29 -25.47 5.46
N VAL A 213 -7.33 -24.58 5.69
CA VAL A 213 -7.50 -23.12 5.59
C VAL A 213 -6.98 -22.63 4.25
N SER A 214 -7.73 -21.73 3.59
CA SER A 214 -7.29 -21.09 2.34
C SER A 214 -6.41 -19.88 2.66
N VAL A 215 -5.21 -19.88 2.09
CA VAL A 215 -4.18 -18.87 2.34
C VAL A 215 -3.63 -18.36 1.02
N TYR A 216 -3.42 -17.05 0.95
CA TYR A 216 -2.95 -16.35 -0.24
C TYR A 216 -1.79 -15.44 0.14
N LEU A 217 -0.71 -15.48 -0.64
CA LEU A 217 0.31 -14.43 -0.61
C LEU A 217 -0.23 -13.24 -1.40
N VAL A 218 -0.15 -12.03 -0.88
CA VAL A 218 -0.81 -10.85 -1.48
C VAL A 218 0.11 -9.63 -1.48
N GLY A 219 -0.27 -8.60 -2.23
CA GLY A 219 0.33 -7.27 -2.11
C GLY A 219 1.63 -7.07 -2.90
N GLY A 220 2.50 -6.22 -2.37
CA GLY A 220 3.70 -5.76 -3.09
C GLY A 220 4.68 -6.88 -3.42
N VAL A 221 4.77 -7.90 -2.57
CA VAL A 221 5.64 -9.06 -2.79
C VAL A 221 5.22 -9.85 -4.04
N VAL A 222 3.92 -10.02 -4.32
CA VAL A 222 3.46 -10.75 -5.52
C VAL A 222 3.82 -9.99 -6.80
N ARG A 223 3.60 -8.68 -6.79
CA ARG A 223 3.99 -7.80 -7.91
C ARG A 223 5.50 -7.87 -8.15
N ASP A 224 6.30 -7.71 -7.10
CA ASP A 224 7.75 -7.65 -7.19
C ASP A 224 8.32 -9.01 -7.60
N LEU A 225 7.74 -10.11 -7.11
CA LEU A 225 8.04 -11.48 -7.54
C LEU A 225 7.81 -11.70 -9.05
N LEU A 226 6.68 -11.19 -9.58
CA LEU A 226 6.39 -11.25 -11.01
C LEU A 226 7.30 -10.36 -11.86
N LEU A 227 7.86 -9.30 -11.27
CA LEU A 227 8.88 -8.44 -11.89
C LEU A 227 10.32 -8.95 -11.70
N GLY A 228 10.52 -10.06 -10.97
CA GLY A 228 11.85 -10.59 -10.65
C GLY A 228 12.65 -9.72 -9.67
N ARG A 229 11.97 -8.94 -8.83
CA ARG A 229 12.58 -8.07 -7.81
C ARG A 229 12.37 -8.67 -6.43
N ALA A 230 13.44 -8.77 -5.64
CA ALA A 230 13.36 -9.23 -4.26
C ALA A 230 12.56 -8.23 -3.40
N ASN A 231 11.55 -8.73 -2.69
CA ASN A 231 10.80 -7.96 -1.70
C ASN A 231 10.45 -8.89 -0.52
N PHE A 232 10.98 -8.57 0.66
CA PHE A 232 10.86 -9.40 1.86
C PHE A 232 9.69 -8.97 2.77
N ASP A 233 8.83 -8.05 2.31
CA ASP A 233 7.58 -7.67 2.95
C ASP A 233 6.50 -8.71 2.61
N ILE A 234 6.53 -9.85 3.33
CA ILE A 234 5.69 -11.02 3.05
C ILE A 234 4.35 -10.89 3.77
N ASP A 235 3.29 -10.63 2.99
CA ASP A 235 1.92 -10.53 3.47
C ASP A 235 1.08 -11.76 3.07
N PHE A 236 0.50 -12.44 4.06
CA PHE A 236 -0.50 -13.47 3.85
C PHE A 236 -1.90 -13.00 4.22
N VAL A 237 -2.86 -13.31 3.36
CA VAL A 237 -4.28 -13.21 3.65
C VAL A 237 -4.86 -14.60 3.85
N VAL A 238 -5.58 -14.75 4.96
CA VAL A 238 -6.23 -15.99 5.38
C VAL A 238 -7.74 -15.83 5.24
N GLU A 239 -8.40 -16.69 4.48
CA GLU A 239 -9.86 -16.77 4.47
C GLU A 239 -10.32 -17.52 5.72
N GLY A 240 -10.56 -16.76 6.80
CA GLY A 240 -10.85 -17.26 8.13
C GLY A 240 -10.10 -16.45 9.21
N ASN A 241 -9.84 -17.08 10.35
CA ASN A 241 -9.17 -16.43 11.48
C ASN A 241 -7.64 -16.46 11.32
N ALA A 242 -7.06 -15.35 10.86
CA ALA A 242 -5.62 -15.21 10.66
C ALA A 242 -4.83 -15.25 11.96
N ILE A 243 -5.40 -14.78 13.07
CA ILE A 243 -4.74 -14.79 14.39
C ILE A 243 -4.57 -16.24 14.86
N ALA A 244 -5.64 -17.03 14.80
CA ALA A 244 -5.59 -18.44 15.17
C ALA A 244 -4.60 -19.22 14.29
N PHE A 245 -4.58 -18.91 12.99
CA PHE A 245 -3.61 -19.51 12.07
C PHE A 245 -2.16 -19.10 12.39
N ALA A 246 -1.91 -17.81 12.66
CA ALA A 246 -0.57 -17.33 13.02
C ALA A 246 -0.07 -17.90 14.37
N GLU A 247 -0.97 -18.13 15.33
CA GLU A 247 -0.66 -18.86 16.57
C GLU A 247 -0.27 -20.33 16.29
N ALA A 248 -0.90 -20.98 15.31
CA ALA A 248 -0.52 -22.32 14.88
C ALA A 248 0.86 -22.32 14.21
N VAL A 249 1.16 -21.32 13.36
CA VAL A 249 2.49 -21.11 12.76
C VAL A 249 3.55 -20.96 13.86
N GLN A 250 3.30 -20.12 14.86
CA GLN A 250 4.24 -19.91 15.98
C GLN A 250 4.49 -21.18 16.81
N LYS A 251 3.49 -22.04 16.97
CA LYS A 251 3.66 -23.32 17.69
C LYS A 251 4.55 -24.30 16.93
N GLN A 252 4.50 -24.28 15.60
CA GLN A 252 5.29 -25.16 14.75
C GLN A 252 6.69 -24.58 14.47
N GLN A 253 6.81 -23.26 14.36
CA GLN A 253 8.06 -22.55 14.16
C GLN A 253 8.29 -21.51 15.25
N SER A 254 9.41 -21.67 15.96
CA SER A 254 9.86 -20.72 16.98
C SER A 254 9.91 -19.29 16.43
N GLY A 255 9.22 -18.37 17.10
CA GLY A 255 9.23 -16.96 16.75
C GLY A 255 8.46 -16.10 17.74
N HIS A 256 8.56 -14.78 17.57
CA HIS A 256 7.77 -13.82 18.34
C HIS A 256 6.53 -13.42 17.55
N LEU A 257 5.35 -13.61 18.14
CA LEU A 257 4.06 -13.23 17.54
C LEU A 257 3.50 -12.00 18.26
N THR A 258 3.16 -10.97 17.49
CA THR A 258 2.43 -9.78 17.96
C THR A 258 1.05 -9.75 17.33
N VAL A 259 0.00 -9.74 18.16
CA VAL A 259 -1.39 -9.83 17.70
C VAL A 259 -2.10 -8.48 17.82
N PHE A 260 -2.81 -8.07 16.77
CA PHE A 260 -3.61 -6.86 16.71
C PHE A 260 -5.10 -7.20 16.53
N LYS A 261 -5.75 -7.60 17.62
CA LYS A 261 -7.15 -8.08 17.63
C LYS A 261 -8.17 -7.17 16.92
N PRO A 262 -8.13 -5.83 17.07
CA PRO A 262 -9.14 -4.95 16.42
C PRO A 262 -9.14 -5.03 14.89
N PHE A 263 -8.02 -5.43 14.29
CA PHE A 263 -7.84 -5.43 12.83
C PHE A 263 -7.82 -6.83 12.24
N GLY A 264 -7.89 -7.87 13.07
CA GLY A 264 -7.77 -9.27 12.64
C GLY A 264 -6.40 -9.59 12.04
N THR A 265 -5.34 -8.93 12.51
CA THR A 265 -3.98 -9.09 11.98
C THR A 265 -2.99 -9.59 13.03
N ALA A 266 -1.98 -10.31 12.59
CA ALA A 266 -0.89 -10.80 13.43
C ALA A 266 0.45 -10.66 12.68
N LYS A 267 1.46 -10.14 13.39
CA LYS A 267 2.83 -10.00 12.90
C LYS A 267 3.70 -11.07 13.54
N TRP A 268 4.28 -11.94 12.73
CA TRP A 268 5.16 -13.01 13.20
C TRP A 268 6.61 -12.74 12.79
N LYS A 269 7.53 -12.81 13.75
CA LYS A 269 8.97 -12.69 13.55
C LYS A 269 9.65 -14.03 13.82
N PRO A 270 10.23 -14.69 12.80
CA PRO A 270 10.97 -15.94 12.99
C PRO A 270 12.18 -15.74 13.92
N LEU A 271 12.49 -16.70 14.79
CA LEU A 271 13.74 -16.73 15.55
C LEU A 271 14.87 -17.28 14.65
N SER A 272 15.79 -16.43 14.20
CA SER A 272 16.99 -16.89 13.48
C SER A 272 17.96 -17.59 14.44
N THR A 273 18.33 -18.83 14.14
CA THR A 273 19.31 -19.63 14.90
C THR A 273 20.70 -19.67 14.26
N THR A 274 20.95 -18.95 13.15
CA THR A 274 22.25 -18.94 12.48
C THR A 274 22.72 -17.50 12.19
N ASN A 275 23.85 -17.14 12.79
CA ASN A 275 24.51 -15.83 12.66
C ASN A 275 25.19 -15.61 11.28
N GLU A 276 24.86 -16.39 10.25
CA GLU A 276 25.60 -16.43 8.98
C GLU A 276 24.73 -16.45 7.70
N MET A 277 23.51 -15.87 7.71
CA MET A 277 22.77 -15.64 6.46
C MET A 277 22.28 -14.18 6.33
N PRO A 278 22.63 -13.45 5.24
CA PRO A 278 22.23 -12.05 5.04
C PRO A 278 20.75 -11.86 4.62
N GLU A 279 20.00 -12.94 4.39
CA GLU A 279 18.65 -12.91 3.79
C GLU A 279 17.56 -13.27 4.82
N VAL A 280 17.46 -12.49 5.89
CA VAL A 280 16.47 -12.74 6.95
C VAL A 280 15.16 -12.02 6.60
N VAL A 281 14.07 -12.77 6.47
CA VAL A 281 12.70 -12.22 6.51
C VAL A 281 12.49 -11.59 7.90
N ASP A 282 12.50 -10.26 7.99
CA ASP A 282 12.37 -9.54 9.29
C ASP A 282 11.04 -9.85 9.98
N HIS A 283 9.95 -9.92 9.20
CA HIS A 283 8.64 -10.29 9.69
C HIS A 283 7.73 -10.77 8.57
N ILE A 284 6.68 -11.51 8.96
CA ILE A 284 5.59 -11.95 8.10
C ILE A 284 4.30 -11.46 8.72
N ASP A 285 3.46 -10.84 7.91
CA ASP A 285 2.17 -10.33 8.32
C ASP A 285 1.05 -11.26 7.86
N PHE A 286 0.17 -11.63 8.80
CA PHE A 286 -1.03 -12.41 8.56
C PHE A 286 -2.25 -11.52 8.78
N ALA A 287 -3.14 -11.46 7.80
CA ALA A 287 -4.39 -10.72 7.88
C ALA A 287 -5.58 -11.61 7.53
N SER A 288 -6.68 -11.47 8.27
CA SER A 288 -7.96 -12.07 7.86
C SER A 288 -8.50 -11.36 6.62
N ALA A 289 -8.96 -12.14 5.63
CA ALA A 289 -9.60 -11.60 4.43
C ALA A 289 -10.81 -10.77 4.83
N ARG A 290 -10.83 -9.49 4.42
CA ARG A 290 -11.80 -8.54 4.96
C ARG A 290 -12.37 -7.55 3.95
N TYR A 291 -13.63 -7.20 4.15
CA TYR A 291 -14.30 -6.13 3.43
C TYR A 291 -14.25 -4.83 4.24
N GLU A 292 -13.97 -3.71 3.57
CA GLU A 292 -13.88 -2.39 4.18
C GLU A 292 -15.05 -1.51 3.75
N PHE A 293 -15.79 -0.97 4.71
CA PHE A 293 -16.84 0.02 4.48
C PHE A 293 -16.44 1.38 5.04
N TYR A 294 -16.48 2.41 4.20
CA TYR A 294 -16.22 3.80 4.58
C TYR A 294 -17.56 4.50 4.81
N GLU A 295 -17.84 4.92 6.04
CA GLU A 295 -19.09 5.62 6.36
C GLU A 295 -19.19 6.98 5.68
N HIS A 296 -18.05 7.65 5.52
CA HIS A 296 -17.90 8.90 4.77
C HIS A 296 -16.47 9.00 4.20
N PRO A 297 -16.24 9.79 3.14
CA PRO A 297 -14.92 9.99 2.57
C PRO A 297 -13.89 10.38 3.63
N THR A 298 -12.67 9.85 3.55
CA THR A 298 -11.53 10.09 4.46
C THR A 298 -11.60 9.47 5.87
N ALA A 299 -12.70 8.82 6.24
CA ALA A 299 -12.82 8.09 7.51
C ALA A 299 -11.95 6.81 7.52
N LEU A 300 -11.64 6.31 8.72
CA LEU A 300 -11.12 4.95 8.87
C LEU A 300 -12.24 3.94 8.54
N PRO A 301 -11.93 2.84 7.82
CA PRO A 301 -12.95 1.87 7.43
C PRO A 301 -13.39 0.96 8.58
N THR A 302 -14.64 0.49 8.52
CA THR A 302 -15.13 -0.64 9.34
C THR A 302 -14.86 -1.98 8.63
N VAL A 303 -14.44 -3.00 9.37
CA VAL A 303 -13.90 -4.26 8.85
C VAL A 303 -14.85 -5.45 9.10
N TYR A 304 -15.07 -6.29 8.08
CA TYR A 304 -15.90 -7.53 8.13
C TYR A 304 -15.18 -8.72 7.51
N ASP A 305 -15.45 -9.95 7.96
CA ASP A 305 -14.92 -11.18 7.34
C ASP A 305 -15.42 -11.32 5.89
N SER A 306 -14.54 -11.69 4.96
CA SER A 306 -14.87 -11.77 3.53
C SER A 306 -13.99 -12.75 2.75
N SER A 307 -14.20 -12.84 1.44
CA SER A 307 -13.34 -13.60 0.53
C SER A 307 -12.13 -12.79 0.05
N ILE A 308 -11.13 -13.49 -0.48
CA ILE A 308 -9.93 -12.87 -1.07
C ILE A 308 -10.30 -11.86 -2.17
N LYS A 309 -11.36 -12.11 -2.95
CA LYS A 309 -11.81 -11.20 -4.00
C LYS A 309 -12.21 -9.82 -3.44
N LEU A 310 -12.91 -9.79 -2.31
CA LEU A 310 -13.36 -8.56 -1.66
C LEU A 310 -12.21 -7.87 -0.91
N ASP A 311 -11.28 -8.63 -0.32
CA ASP A 311 -10.05 -8.08 0.27
C ASP A 311 -9.17 -7.39 -0.77
N LEU A 312 -9.05 -7.97 -1.97
CA LEU A 312 -8.29 -7.38 -3.04
C LEU A 312 -8.99 -6.12 -3.59
N GLN A 313 -10.32 -6.03 -3.56
CA GLN A 313 -11.08 -4.89 -4.09
C GLN A 313 -10.80 -3.57 -3.35
N ARG A 314 -10.52 -3.64 -2.04
CA ARG A 314 -10.27 -2.44 -1.22
C ARG A 314 -8.87 -1.87 -1.38
N ARG A 315 -7.98 -2.53 -2.14
CA ARG A 315 -6.59 -2.08 -2.36
C ARG A 315 -6.53 -0.87 -3.29
N ASP A 316 -5.33 -0.32 -3.42
CA ASP A 316 -5.11 0.96 -4.08
C ASP A 316 -5.05 0.86 -5.62
N PHE A 317 -4.24 -0.06 -6.14
CA PHE A 317 -3.97 -0.20 -7.58
C PHE A 317 -4.06 -1.66 -8.05
N THR A 318 -4.44 -1.87 -9.31
CA THR A 318 -4.59 -3.20 -9.94
C THR A 318 -3.33 -4.06 -9.82
N ILE A 319 -2.15 -3.48 -10.00
CA ILE A 319 -0.87 -4.18 -9.85
C ILE A 319 -0.62 -4.69 -8.42
N ASN A 320 -1.29 -4.12 -7.41
CA ASN A 320 -1.20 -4.52 -6.01
C ASN A 320 -2.39 -5.42 -5.58
N THR A 321 -3.26 -5.79 -6.52
CA THR A 321 -4.41 -6.69 -6.27
C THR A 321 -4.14 -8.12 -6.74
N LEU A 322 -2.89 -8.42 -7.09
CA LEU A 322 -2.46 -9.76 -7.44
C LEU A 322 -2.25 -10.57 -6.17
N ALA A 323 -2.68 -11.83 -6.22
CA ALA A 323 -2.48 -12.79 -5.15
C ALA A 323 -1.91 -14.09 -5.72
N VAL A 324 -1.16 -14.83 -4.90
CA VAL A 324 -0.70 -16.18 -5.22
C VAL A 324 -1.34 -17.12 -4.22
N GLN A 325 -2.03 -18.13 -4.71
CA GLN A 325 -2.68 -19.11 -3.86
C GLN A 325 -1.62 -20.05 -3.25
N ILE A 326 -1.64 -20.18 -1.93
CA ILE A 326 -0.68 -20.99 -1.14
C ILE A 326 -1.37 -22.25 -0.60
N SER A 327 -2.67 -22.19 -0.36
CA SER A 327 -3.52 -23.32 0.00
C SER A 327 -4.87 -23.18 -0.70
N PRO A 328 -5.48 -24.28 -1.18
CA PRO A 328 -5.11 -25.69 -1.01
C PRO A 328 -3.97 -26.16 -1.94
N ALA A 329 -3.39 -27.33 -1.66
CA ALA A 329 -2.22 -27.89 -2.36
C ALA A 329 -2.37 -27.96 -3.89
N ALA A 330 -3.58 -28.30 -4.36
CA ALA A 330 -3.88 -28.40 -5.80
C ALA A 330 -3.69 -27.07 -6.54
N MET A 331 -3.80 -25.94 -5.83
CA MET A 331 -3.72 -24.59 -6.39
C MET A 331 -2.46 -23.84 -5.92
N PHE A 332 -1.51 -24.53 -5.29
CA PHE A 332 -0.28 -23.89 -4.84
C PHE A 332 0.45 -23.21 -6.00
N GLY A 333 0.77 -21.94 -5.84
CA GLY A 333 1.47 -21.12 -6.84
C GLY A 333 0.58 -20.47 -7.90
N HIS A 334 -0.73 -20.74 -7.93
CA HIS A 334 -1.62 -20.13 -8.92
C HIS A 334 -1.77 -18.62 -8.66
N VAL A 335 -1.54 -17.80 -9.69
CA VAL A 335 -1.77 -16.35 -9.61
C VAL A 335 -3.24 -16.07 -9.83
N VAL A 336 -3.84 -15.39 -8.86
CA VAL A 336 -5.22 -14.91 -8.87
C VAL A 336 -5.23 -13.44 -9.26
N ASP A 337 -5.91 -13.13 -10.37
CA ASP A 337 -6.12 -11.77 -10.87
C ASP A 337 -7.59 -11.54 -11.23
N PHE A 338 -8.30 -10.78 -10.39
CA PHE A 338 -9.70 -10.42 -10.63
C PHE A 338 -9.88 -9.07 -11.33
N TYR A 339 -8.85 -8.23 -11.35
CA TYR A 339 -8.95 -6.80 -11.70
C TYR A 339 -8.04 -6.38 -12.85
N GLY A 340 -7.35 -7.33 -13.49
CA GLY A 340 -6.47 -7.07 -14.64
C GLY A 340 -5.09 -6.57 -14.24
N GLY A 341 -4.62 -6.88 -13.03
CA GLY A 341 -3.30 -6.50 -12.53
C GLY A 341 -2.16 -7.06 -13.37
N LEU A 342 -2.29 -8.27 -13.94
CA LEU A 342 -1.25 -8.85 -14.81
C LEU A 342 -1.08 -8.06 -16.09
N ARG A 343 -2.20 -7.67 -16.71
CA ARG A 343 -2.20 -6.85 -17.93
C ARG A 343 -1.60 -5.47 -17.68
N ASP A 344 -1.95 -4.83 -16.57
CA ASP A 344 -1.38 -3.52 -16.21
C ASP A 344 0.11 -3.63 -15.82
N LEU A 345 0.53 -4.75 -15.22
CA LEU A 345 1.93 -5.03 -14.93
C LEU A 345 2.76 -5.15 -16.23
N GLU A 346 2.24 -5.87 -17.22
CA GLU A 346 2.86 -6.01 -18.55
C GLU A 346 2.87 -4.69 -19.32
N ALA A 347 1.80 -3.89 -19.21
CA ALA A 347 1.71 -2.56 -19.82
C ALA A 347 2.48 -1.47 -19.04
N GLN A 348 3.07 -1.80 -17.88
CA GLN A 348 3.76 -0.87 -16.98
C GLN A 348 2.88 0.32 -16.56
N LEU A 349 1.63 0.04 -16.17
CA LEU A 349 0.64 1.04 -15.79
C LEU A 349 0.31 0.99 -14.29
N VAL A 350 0.13 2.18 -13.70
CA VAL A 350 -0.48 2.35 -12.37
C VAL A 350 -1.93 2.78 -12.57
N ARG A 351 -2.87 1.87 -12.26
CA ARG A 351 -4.32 2.06 -12.45
C ARG A 351 -5.08 1.81 -11.14
N VAL A 352 -6.04 2.67 -10.82
CA VAL A 352 -6.97 2.45 -9.69
C VAL A 352 -8.10 1.50 -10.04
N LEU A 353 -8.67 0.82 -9.03
CA LEU A 353 -9.73 -0.17 -9.24
C LEU A 353 -11.10 0.45 -9.59
N HIS A 354 -11.39 1.65 -9.10
CA HIS A 354 -12.66 2.34 -9.33
C HIS A 354 -12.50 3.86 -9.24
N SER A 355 -13.48 4.60 -9.78
CA SER A 355 -13.46 6.06 -9.88
C SER A 355 -13.39 6.80 -8.55
N LEU A 356 -13.93 6.20 -7.48
CA LEU A 356 -13.94 6.78 -6.13
C LEU A 356 -12.68 6.49 -5.29
N SER A 357 -11.69 5.76 -5.83
CA SER A 357 -10.51 5.29 -5.06
C SER A 357 -9.79 6.43 -4.31
N PHE A 358 -9.59 7.58 -4.96
CA PHE A 358 -8.95 8.75 -4.34
C PHE A 358 -9.87 9.58 -3.44
N ILE A 359 -11.19 9.38 -3.53
CA ILE A 359 -12.16 10.02 -2.62
C ILE A 359 -12.24 9.24 -1.32
N ASP A 360 -12.25 7.91 -1.41
CA ASP A 360 -12.25 7.01 -0.25
C ASP A 360 -10.96 7.18 0.55
N ASP A 361 -9.83 7.17 -0.14
CA ASP A 361 -8.52 7.41 0.47
C ASP A 361 -7.60 8.28 -0.42
N PRO A 362 -7.56 9.61 -0.18
CA PRO A 362 -6.75 10.50 -1.00
C PRO A 362 -5.24 10.36 -0.75
N THR A 363 -4.80 9.60 0.27
CA THR A 363 -3.37 9.25 0.43
C THR A 363 -2.86 8.42 -0.76
N ARG A 364 -3.76 7.72 -1.47
CA ARG A 364 -3.45 6.97 -2.69
C ARG A 364 -2.87 7.86 -3.80
N ILE A 365 -3.13 9.17 -3.79
CA ILE A 365 -2.51 10.10 -4.74
C ILE A 365 -0.98 10.09 -4.57
N LEU A 366 -0.49 10.25 -3.34
CA LEU A 366 0.94 10.22 -3.03
C LEU A 366 1.55 8.85 -3.36
N ARG A 367 0.82 7.77 -3.05
CA ARG A 367 1.22 6.40 -3.36
C ARG A 367 1.34 6.15 -4.87
N ALA A 368 0.43 6.71 -5.69
CA ALA A 368 0.47 6.58 -7.14
C ALA A 368 1.79 7.14 -7.71
N PHE A 369 2.18 8.33 -7.29
CA PHE A 369 3.44 8.96 -7.71
C PHE A 369 4.66 8.24 -7.16
N ARG A 370 4.59 7.71 -5.94
CA ARG A 370 5.65 6.85 -5.40
C ARG A 370 5.84 5.60 -6.25
N PHE A 371 4.75 4.89 -6.61
CA PHE A 371 4.83 3.70 -7.45
C PHE A 371 5.25 4.00 -8.89
N GLU A 372 4.79 5.12 -9.47
CA GLU A 372 5.24 5.60 -10.78
C GLU A 372 6.78 5.65 -10.82
N ARG A 373 7.40 6.18 -9.76
CA ARG A 373 8.86 6.31 -9.66
C ARG A 373 9.57 5.02 -9.27
N ARG A 374 9.13 4.33 -8.22
CA ARG A 374 9.73 3.08 -7.75
C ARG A 374 9.75 1.99 -8.81
N LEU A 375 8.67 1.90 -9.60
CA LEU A 375 8.53 0.86 -10.63
C LEU A 375 8.99 1.33 -12.02
N GLY A 376 9.09 2.65 -12.25
CA GLY A 376 9.30 3.23 -13.58
C GLY A 376 8.07 3.10 -14.48
N PHE A 377 6.89 2.98 -13.88
CA PHE A 377 5.62 2.81 -14.58
C PHE A 377 5.01 4.17 -14.93
N LYS A 378 3.96 4.18 -15.75
CA LYS A 378 3.18 5.40 -16.03
C LYS A 378 1.83 5.31 -15.33
N ILE A 379 1.38 6.43 -14.76
CA ILE A 379 0.00 6.51 -14.29
C ILE A 379 -0.94 6.51 -15.50
N GLU A 380 -1.94 5.64 -15.46
CA GLU A 380 -2.91 5.51 -16.54
C GLU A 380 -3.73 6.80 -16.73
N THR A 381 -4.11 7.11 -17.97
CA THR A 381 -4.72 8.40 -18.34
C THR A 381 -5.93 8.75 -17.49
N ARG A 382 -6.89 7.83 -17.35
CA ARG A 382 -8.09 8.07 -16.55
C ARG A 382 -7.76 8.21 -15.07
N THR A 383 -6.81 7.43 -14.56
CA THR A 383 -6.30 7.53 -13.20
C THR A 383 -5.68 8.91 -12.94
N SER A 384 -4.93 9.47 -13.90
CA SER A 384 -4.37 10.82 -13.80
C SER A 384 -5.46 11.92 -13.78
N GLU A 385 -6.54 11.77 -14.54
CA GLU A 385 -7.70 12.69 -14.49
C GLU A 385 -8.39 12.64 -13.12
N LEU A 386 -8.56 11.43 -12.56
CA LEU A 386 -9.15 11.23 -11.25
C LEU A 386 -8.29 11.85 -10.14
N ILE A 387 -6.96 11.71 -10.22
CA ILE A 387 -6.03 12.37 -9.29
C ILE A 387 -6.27 13.88 -9.31
N THR A 388 -6.29 14.49 -10.51
CA THR A 388 -6.47 15.94 -10.68
C THR A 388 -7.77 16.42 -10.03
N THR A 389 -8.86 15.67 -10.22
CA THR A 389 -10.16 15.98 -9.63
C THR A 389 -10.17 15.83 -8.11
N ALA A 390 -9.41 14.86 -7.57
CA ALA A 390 -9.37 14.53 -6.16
C ALA A 390 -8.35 15.35 -5.34
N LEU A 391 -7.46 16.15 -5.98
CA LEU A 391 -6.45 16.95 -5.28
C LEU A 391 -7.00 17.76 -4.09
N PRO A 392 -8.16 18.44 -4.16
CA PRO A 392 -8.70 19.19 -3.03
C PRO A 392 -9.02 18.32 -1.79
N MET A 393 -9.20 17.01 -1.97
CA MET A 393 -9.46 16.08 -0.86
C MET A 393 -8.23 15.88 0.04
N LEU A 394 -7.01 16.18 -0.42
CA LEU A 394 -5.80 16.12 0.41
C LEU A 394 -5.89 17.06 1.62
N GLY A 395 -6.61 18.18 1.49
CA GLY A 395 -6.90 19.10 2.59
C GLY A 395 -7.70 18.47 3.74
N ARG A 396 -8.44 17.38 3.49
CA ARG A 396 -9.24 16.66 4.50
C ARG A 396 -8.46 15.58 5.24
N ILE A 397 -7.26 15.23 4.76
CA ILE A 397 -6.42 14.22 5.40
C ILE A 397 -5.62 14.84 6.55
N THR A 398 -5.52 14.08 7.65
CA THR A 398 -4.66 14.43 8.78
C THR A 398 -3.20 14.64 8.35
N GLY A 399 -2.52 15.59 8.98
CA GLY A 399 -1.12 15.89 8.69
C GLY A 399 -0.20 14.68 8.85
N GLU A 400 -0.48 13.82 9.82
CA GLU A 400 0.32 12.62 10.10
C GLU A 400 0.30 11.63 8.92
N ARG A 401 -0.87 11.35 8.34
CA ARG A 401 -0.97 10.42 7.20
C ARG A 401 -0.26 10.96 5.97
N LEU A 402 -0.37 12.26 5.71
CA LEU A 402 0.36 12.93 4.63
C LEU A 402 1.87 12.87 4.85
N ARG A 403 2.31 13.19 6.07
CA ARG A 403 3.73 13.11 6.45
C ARG A 403 4.26 11.70 6.28
N ASN A 404 3.52 10.68 6.70
CA ASN A 404 3.96 9.28 6.58
C ASN A 404 4.19 8.88 5.11
N GLU A 405 3.27 9.23 4.20
CA GLU A 405 3.44 8.93 2.78
C GLU A 405 4.59 9.75 2.14
N LEU A 406 4.77 11.01 2.53
CA LEU A 406 5.92 11.82 2.09
C LEU A 406 7.24 11.27 2.62
N THR A 407 7.30 10.84 3.88
CA THR A 407 8.47 10.18 4.48
C THR A 407 8.81 8.89 3.73
N LEU A 408 7.81 8.09 3.32
CA LEU A 408 8.04 6.91 2.49
C LEU A 408 8.57 7.28 1.10
N LEU A 409 8.11 8.38 0.50
CA LEU A 409 8.67 8.89 -0.75
C LEU A 409 10.13 9.33 -0.59
N LEU A 410 10.48 9.96 0.54
CA LEU A 410 11.85 10.37 0.85
C LEU A 410 12.81 9.19 1.08
N LYS A 411 12.29 7.97 1.30
CA LYS A 411 13.05 6.73 1.42
C LYS A 411 13.33 6.03 0.10
N GLU A 412 12.72 6.46 -1.00
CA GLU A 412 13.00 5.94 -2.34
C GLU A 412 14.40 6.36 -2.82
N ASP A 413 14.94 5.68 -3.83
CA ASP A 413 16.33 5.88 -4.29
C ASP A 413 16.63 7.31 -4.80
N GLN A 414 15.65 7.95 -5.44
CA GLN A 414 15.75 9.29 -6.04
C GLN A 414 14.57 10.18 -5.59
N PRO A 415 14.51 10.56 -4.31
CA PRO A 415 13.33 11.21 -3.75
C PRO A 415 13.09 12.61 -4.31
N GLU A 416 14.15 13.32 -4.73
CA GLU A 416 14.04 14.64 -5.33
C GLU A 416 13.22 14.63 -6.64
N LEU A 417 13.33 13.56 -7.44
CA LEU A 417 12.52 13.42 -8.64
C LEU A 417 11.05 13.20 -8.28
N GLY A 418 10.78 12.41 -7.23
CA GLY A 418 9.45 12.21 -6.68
C GLY A 418 8.80 13.54 -6.27
N LEU A 419 9.53 14.35 -5.49
CA LEU A 419 9.07 15.66 -5.03
C LEU A 419 8.79 16.62 -6.20
N ILE A 420 9.66 16.66 -7.21
CA ILE A 420 9.46 17.49 -8.41
C ILE A 420 8.16 17.12 -9.13
N ASN A 421 7.85 15.82 -9.31
CA ASN A 421 6.57 15.44 -9.94
C ASN A 421 5.36 15.84 -9.11
N LEU A 422 5.46 15.72 -7.78
CA LEU A 422 4.38 16.15 -6.89
C LEU A 422 4.15 17.66 -7.04
N GLN A 423 5.22 18.45 -7.21
CA GLN A 423 5.13 19.88 -7.47
C GLN A 423 4.49 20.17 -8.84
N GLU A 424 5.01 19.58 -9.91
CA GLU A 424 4.52 19.79 -11.28
C GLU A 424 3.04 19.43 -11.45
N ARG A 425 2.55 18.46 -10.68
CA ARG A 425 1.16 18.00 -10.70
C ARG A 425 0.27 18.67 -9.65
N GLY A 426 0.78 19.68 -8.95
CA GLY A 426 0.02 20.48 -7.99
C GLY A 426 -0.31 19.78 -6.67
N VAL A 427 0.26 18.60 -6.40
CA VAL A 427 -0.01 17.81 -5.19
C VAL A 427 0.51 18.52 -3.95
N LEU A 428 1.73 19.08 -4.01
CA LEU A 428 2.32 19.79 -2.87
C LEU A 428 1.50 21.05 -2.52
N ALA A 429 1.10 21.81 -3.53
CA ALA A 429 0.27 23.00 -3.36
C ALA A 429 -1.11 22.66 -2.75
N ALA A 430 -1.68 21.50 -3.08
CA ALA A 430 -2.92 21.01 -2.49
C ALA A 430 -2.78 20.59 -1.01
N ILE A 431 -1.57 20.21 -0.57
CA ILE A 431 -1.28 19.94 0.85
C ILE A 431 -1.13 21.26 1.62
N HIS A 432 -0.30 22.17 1.11
CA HIS A 432 -0.11 23.52 1.62
C HIS A 432 0.45 24.43 0.51
N PRO A 433 -0.10 25.63 0.26
CA PRO A 433 0.32 26.48 -0.86
C PRO A 433 1.81 26.85 -0.88
N SER A 434 2.41 27.04 0.30
CA SER A 434 3.84 27.36 0.44
C SER A 434 4.77 26.13 0.46
N LEU A 435 4.22 24.91 0.34
CA LEU A 435 5.04 23.69 0.28
C LEU A 435 5.58 23.54 -1.14
N VAL A 436 6.83 23.96 -1.33
CA VAL A 436 7.51 23.97 -2.63
C VAL A 436 8.86 23.27 -2.54
N VAL A 437 9.38 22.85 -3.69
CA VAL A 437 10.72 22.27 -3.85
C VAL A 437 11.64 23.36 -4.37
N GLY A 438 12.57 23.81 -3.53
CA GLY A 438 13.59 24.81 -3.92
C GLY A 438 14.59 24.25 -4.93
N GLU A 439 15.22 25.13 -5.71
CA GLU A 439 16.15 24.76 -6.78
C GLU A 439 17.38 23.98 -6.26
N GLY A 440 17.82 24.28 -5.04
CA GLY A 440 18.98 23.64 -4.40
C GLY A 440 18.71 22.21 -3.91
N VAL A 441 17.45 21.79 -3.75
CA VAL A 441 17.08 20.47 -3.19
C VAL A 441 17.67 19.34 -4.01
N ARG A 442 17.58 19.43 -5.34
CA ARG A 442 18.03 18.38 -6.26
C ARG A 442 19.53 18.14 -6.14
N ALA A 443 20.33 19.21 -6.19
CA ALA A 443 21.78 19.11 -6.07
C ALA A 443 22.18 18.58 -4.68
N ALA A 444 21.57 19.09 -3.62
CA ALA A 444 21.86 18.66 -2.25
C ALA A 444 21.54 17.17 -2.02
N PHE A 445 20.40 16.66 -2.52
CA PHE A 445 20.05 15.24 -2.41
C PHE A 445 21.04 14.35 -3.16
N GLN A 446 21.50 14.79 -4.33
CA GLN A 446 22.55 14.09 -5.07
C GLN A 446 23.85 14.02 -4.26
N ARG A 447 24.29 15.13 -3.67
CA ARG A 447 25.48 15.18 -2.80
C ARG A 447 25.38 14.23 -1.62
N VAL A 448 24.24 14.19 -0.92
CA VAL A 448 24.00 13.24 0.18
C VAL A 448 24.20 11.78 -0.24
N ARG A 449 23.91 11.44 -1.51
CA ARG A 449 24.11 10.08 -2.03
C ARG A 449 25.54 9.81 -2.49
N THR A 450 26.20 10.79 -3.10
CA THR A 450 27.50 10.59 -3.76
C THR A 450 28.70 10.95 -2.89
N GLU A 451 28.56 11.93 -2.00
CA GLU A 451 29.64 12.43 -1.16
C GLU A 451 29.67 11.64 0.15
N GLN A 452 30.64 10.75 0.29
CA GLN A 452 31.01 10.17 1.58
C GLN A 452 32.10 11.02 2.20
N SER A 453 31.86 11.55 3.40
CA SER A 453 32.86 12.32 4.15
C SER A 453 33.07 11.70 5.52
N ASP A 454 34.25 11.12 5.73
CA ASP A 454 34.69 10.58 7.03
C ASP A 454 34.76 11.67 8.12
N LYS A 455 34.74 12.95 7.72
CA LYS A 455 34.83 14.10 8.61
C LYS A 455 33.47 14.64 9.03
N MET A 456 32.38 14.12 8.46
CA MET A 456 31.02 14.50 8.81
C MET A 456 30.38 13.46 9.74
N PRO A 457 29.45 13.89 10.62
CA PRO A 457 28.66 12.97 11.41
C PRO A 457 27.95 11.94 10.52
N SER A 458 28.02 10.66 10.89
CA SER A 458 27.25 9.64 10.19
C SER A 458 25.76 9.83 10.47
N VAL A 459 24.96 9.83 9.39
CA VAL A 459 23.50 9.86 9.49
C VAL A 459 23.02 8.44 9.23
N GLY A 460 22.39 7.82 10.23
CA GLY A 460 21.79 6.49 10.09
C GLY A 460 20.68 6.48 9.04
N ASP A 461 19.49 6.97 9.41
CA ASP A 461 18.40 7.18 8.46
C ASP A 461 18.51 8.58 7.83
N ARG A 462 18.79 8.64 6.51
CA ARG A 462 18.93 9.89 5.74
C ARG A 462 17.60 10.63 5.56
N THR A 463 16.47 10.00 5.87
CA THR A 463 15.14 10.57 5.66
C THR A 463 14.94 11.87 6.40
N ASP A 464 15.38 11.95 7.66
CA ASP A 464 15.28 13.18 8.44
C ASP A 464 16.15 14.28 7.84
N LEU A 465 17.35 13.95 7.35
CA LEU A 465 18.20 14.92 6.65
C LEU A 465 17.54 15.45 5.38
N TYR A 466 16.88 14.60 4.59
CA TYR A 466 16.13 15.03 3.40
C TYR A 466 14.98 15.97 3.75
N TRP A 467 14.26 15.75 4.87
CA TRP A 467 13.28 16.71 5.37
C TRP A 467 13.90 18.07 5.66
N HIS A 468 15.07 18.11 6.31
CA HIS A 468 15.76 19.37 6.64
C HIS A 468 16.28 20.09 5.40
N ILE A 469 16.83 19.37 4.42
CA ILE A 469 17.30 19.95 3.16
C ILE A 469 16.14 20.51 2.33
N TRP A 470 15.03 19.78 2.27
CA TRP A 470 13.85 20.20 1.51
C TRP A 470 13.16 21.39 2.17
N LEU A 471 12.73 21.23 3.41
CA LEU A 471 11.93 22.26 4.10
C LEU A 471 12.77 23.45 4.56
N GLY A 472 14.09 23.28 4.76
CA GLY A 472 15.00 24.37 5.10
C GLY A 472 15.11 25.45 4.02
N GLN A 473 14.70 25.18 2.78
CA GLN A 473 14.67 26.20 1.72
C GLN A 473 13.39 27.05 1.73
N ILE A 474 12.47 26.78 2.66
CA ILE A 474 11.23 27.53 2.83
C ILE A 474 11.43 28.59 3.91
N GLU A 475 10.87 29.78 3.68
CA GLU A 475 10.85 30.89 4.64
C GLU A 475 10.37 30.44 6.04
N PRO A 476 11.10 30.76 7.13
CA PRO A 476 10.80 30.30 8.49
C PRO A 476 9.34 30.55 8.93
N GLU A 477 8.78 31.71 8.58
CA GLU A 477 7.40 32.08 8.90
C GLU A 477 6.39 31.15 8.21
N LEU A 478 6.64 30.79 6.95
CA LEU A 478 5.80 29.87 6.18
C LEU A 478 6.03 28.41 6.60
N LEU A 479 7.27 28.06 6.92
CA LEU A 479 7.65 26.74 7.39
C LEU A 479 6.94 26.38 8.69
N LYS A 480 6.75 27.35 9.59
CA LYS A 480 5.98 27.12 10.82
C LYS A 480 4.56 26.60 10.53
N ALA A 481 3.85 27.21 9.57
CA ALA A 481 2.52 26.76 9.16
C ALA A 481 2.53 25.35 8.53
N ILE A 482 3.57 25.03 7.76
CA ILE A 482 3.77 23.68 7.19
C ILE A 482 4.01 22.65 8.29
N CYS A 483 4.84 22.98 9.28
CA CYS A 483 5.13 22.12 10.43
C CYS A 483 3.85 21.77 11.20
N GLU A 484 2.97 22.76 11.40
CA GLU A 484 1.64 22.57 11.99
C GLU A 484 0.73 21.72 11.09
N ARG A 485 0.67 21.99 9.78
CA ARG A 485 -0.15 21.25 8.82
C ARG A 485 0.20 19.76 8.72
N LEU A 486 1.49 19.43 8.83
CA LEU A 486 2.02 18.06 8.79
C LEU A 486 2.19 17.43 10.18
N LEU A 487 1.79 18.15 11.24
CA LEU A 487 1.84 17.71 12.64
C LEU A 487 3.23 17.25 13.09
N PHE A 488 4.27 17.98 12.73
CA PHE A 488 5.62 17.75 13.25
C PHE A 488 5.68 18.02 14.76
N GLY A 489 6.36 17.14 15.49
CA GLY A 489 6.58 17.32 16.93
C GLY A 489 7.52 18.49 17.18
N ARG A 490 7.36 19.19 18.32
CA ARG A 490 8.09 20.42 18.67
C ARG A 490 9.60 20.34 18.40
N LYS A 491 10.27 19.30 18.89
CA LYS A 491 11.72 19.11 18.71
C LYS A 491 12.14 19.06 17.23
N VAL A 492 11.34 18.42 16.38
CA VAL A 492 11.62 18.31 14.94
C VAL A 492 11.31 19.64 14.25
N SER A 493 10.20 20.29 14.59
CA SER A 493 9.85 21.60 14.06
C SER A 493 10.92 22.66 14.39
N ASP A 494 11.44 22.67 15.62
CA ASP A 494 12.51 23.59 16.03
C ASP A 494 13.79 23.33 15.23
N SER A 495 14.14 22.06 15.02
CA SER A 495 15.29 21.65 14.20
C SER A 495 15.14 22.07 12.72
N LEU A 496 13.95 21.91 12.13
CA LEU A 496 13.65 22.35 10.76
C LEU A 496 13.73 23.87 10.63
N LEU A 497 13.17 24.62 11.60
CA LEU A 497 13.22 26.08 11.62
C LEU A 497 14.65 26.60 11.79
N GLN A 498 15.47 25.94 12.60
CA GLN A 498 16.90 26.26 12.71
C GLN A 498 17.64 26.09 11.38
N ALA A 499 17.33 25.03 10.62
CA ALA A 499 17.91 24.82 9.30
C ALA A 499 17.51 25.94 8.33
N ALA A 500 16.23 26.31 8.32
CA ALA A 500 15.73 27.39 7.48
C ALA A 500 16.36 28.75 7.81
N GLU A 501 16.44 29.10 9.09
CA GLU A 501 17.06 30.34 9.54
C GLU A 501 18.54 30.39 9.16
N LEU A 502 19.27 29.29 9.37
CA LEU A 502 20.69 29.23 9.07
C LEU A 502 20.99 29.28 7.57
N LEU A 503 20.12 28.68 6.73
CA LEU A 503 20.22 28.75 5.27
C LEU A 503 20.03 30.17 4.75
N ARG A 504 19.14 30.98 5.35
CA ARG A 504 18.96 32.39 4.94
C ARG A 504 20.17 33.27 5.23
N HIS A 505 20.86 32.98 6.34
CA HIS A 505 22.04 33.72 6.78
C HIS A 505 23.35 32.97 6.46
N VAL A 506 23.32 32.02 5.52
CA VAL A 506 24.46 31.14 5.23
C VAL A 506 25.67 31.91 4.71
N ASP A 507 25.44 32.97 3.93
CA ASP A 507 26.51 33.81 3.38
C ASP A 507 27.30 34.54 4.47
N GLU A 508 26.67 34.86 5.61
CA GLU A 508 27.36 35.46 6.75
C GLU A 508 28.39 34.50 7.33
N LEU A 509 28.12 33.19 7.30
CA LEU A 509 29.08 32.16 7.70
C LEU A 509 30.23 32.01 6.70
N GLY A 510 30.08 32.48 5.46
CA GLY A 510 31.09 32.39 4.40
C GLY A 510 32.03 33.59 4.33
N ARG A 511 31.72 34.69 5.05
CA ARG A 511 32.48 35.94 5.00
C ARG A 511 33.90 35.80 5.60
N PRO A 512 34.97 36.17 4.88
CA PRO A 512 36.35 35.91 5.31
C PRO A 512 36.76 36.68 6.58
N ASP A 513 36.13 37.81 6.86
CA ASP A 513 36.37 38.68 8.02
C ASP A 513 35.71 38.19 9.32
N VAL A 514 34.81 37.20 9.23
CA VAL A 514 34.13 36.65 10.41
C VAL A 514 35.06 35.70 11.15
N ARG A 515 35.25 35.96 12.45
CA ARG A 515 36.11 35.17 13.33
C ARG A 515 35.53 33.78 13.63
N PRO A 516 36.38 32.74 13.82
CA PRO A 516 35.95 31.41 14.23
C PRO A 516 35.00 31.38 15.44
N SER A 517 35.27 32.20 16.46
CA SER A 517 34.45 32.27 17.67
C SER A 517 33.01 32.74 17.40
N ALA A 518 32.84 33.72 16.52
CA ALA A 518 31.54 34.23 16.11
C ALA A 518 30.75 33.19 15.31
N VAL A 519 31.44 32.43 14.44
CA VAL A 519 30.83 31.30 13.71
C VAL A 519 30.43 30.21 14.71
N ALA A 520 31.34 29.74 15.55
CA ALA A 520 31.08 28.67 16.52
C ALA A 520 29.90 29.00 17.46
N SER A 521 29.82 30.25 17.95
CA SER A 521 28.73 30.68 18.83
C SER A 521 27.35 30.62 18.15
N ARG A 522 27.27 30.86 16.83
CA ARG A 522 26.03 30.73 16.07
C ARG A 522 25.62 29.28 15.85
N LEU A 523 26.58 28.37 15.72
CA LEU A 523 26.34 26.95 15.44
C LEU A 523 26.09 26.12 16.71
N GLU A 524 26.53 26.58 17.88
CA GLU A 524 26.55 25.80 19.13
C GLU A 524 25.18 25.31 19.62
N ASN A 525 24.12 26.07 19.35
CA ASN A 525 22.74 25.72 19.75
C ASN A 525 21.88 25.20 18.58
N VAL A 526 22.49 24.94 17.44
CA VAL A 526 21.82 24.42 16.24
C VAL A 526 21.88 22.90 16.26
N SER A 527 20.79 22.25 15.85
CA SER A 527 20.73 20.80 15.77
C SER A 527 21.73 20.25 14.73
N GLU A 528 22.23 19.03 14.96
CA GLU A 528 23.14 18.36 14.02
C GLU A 528 22.54 18.24 12.61
N LEU A 529 21.25 17.90 12.52
CA LEU A 529 20.55 17.74 11.24
C LEU A 529 20.41 19.06 10.49
N ALA A 530 20.18 20.17 11.20
CA ALA A 530 20.12 21.49 10.59
C ALA A 530 21.49 21.92 10.04
N LEU A 531 22.56 21.71 10.80
CA LEU A 531 23.93 21.98 10.36
C LEU A 531 24.31 21.14 9.12
N LEU A 532 23.98 19.84 9.14
CA LEU A 532 24.24 18.95 8.01
C LEU A 532 23.46 19.38 6.77
N ALA A 533 22.18 19.75 6.91
CA ALA A 533 21.38 20.23 5.80
C ALA A 533 22.00 21.48 5.16
N VAL A 534 22.46 22.45 5.96
CA VAL A 534 23.17 23.64 5.48
C VAL A 534 24.45 23.28 4.74
N TRP A 535 25.22 22.31 5.26
CA TRP A 535 26.45 21.86 4.61
C TRP A 535 26.20 21.30 3.20
N TYR A 536 25.18 20.44 3.04
CA TYR A 536 24.85 19.82 1.75
C TYR A 536 24.20 20.79 0.76
N VAL A 537 23.41 21.74 1.25
CA VAL A 537 22.75 22.76 0.41
C VAL A 537 23.73 23.85 -0.03
N SER A 538 24.68 24.24 0.83
CA SER A 538 25.60 25.33 0.54
C SER A 538 26.58 24.96 -0.58
N ASP A 539 26.62 25.79 -1.63
CA ASP A 539 27.62 25.71 -2.69
C ASP A 539 28.95 26.38 -2.30
N ASN A 540 28.95 27.22 -1.26
CA ASN A 540 30.12 27.96 -0.80
C ASN A 540 31.09 27.07 -0.02
N GLN A 541 32.28 26.83 -0.58
CA GLN A 541 33.32 26.01 0.04
C GLN A 541 33.76 26.55 1.41
N GLN A 542 33.85 27.87 1.59
CA GLN A 542 34.26 28.46 2.86
C GLN A 542 33.27 28.15 4.00
N VAL A 543 31.97 28.13 3.68
CA VAL A 543 30.92 27.74 4.63
C VAL A 543 31.08 26.27 5.00
N ARG A 544 31.24 25.40 3.99
CA ARG A 544 31.43 23.96 4.21
C ARG A 544 32.66 23.65 5.05
N ASP A 545 33.78 24.34 4.80
CA ASP A 545 35.02 24.19 5.54
C ASP A 545 34.87 24.64 7.00
N ARG A 546 34.16 25.75 7.25
CA ARG A 546 33.90 26.25 8.61
C ARG A 546 33.00 25.32 9.41
N LEU A 547 31.93 24.80 8.79
CA LEU A 547 31.08 23.78 9.41
C LEU A 547 31.88 22.52 9.74
N GLN A 548 32.75 22.06 8.83
CA GLN A 548 33.64 20.93 9.08
C GLN A 548 34.63 21.19 10.22
N GLN A 549 35.24 22.37 10.27
CA GLN A 549 36.11 22.78 11.37
C GLN A 549 35.35 22.85 12.70
N PHE A 550 34.09 23.27 12.66
CA PHE A 550 33.23 23.28 13.84
C PHE A 550 33.05 21.88 14.42
N TRP A 551 32.69 20.90 13.58
CA TRP A 551 32.55 19.51 14.01
C TRP A 551 33.86 18.87 14.47
N SER A 552 34.94 19.04 13.71
CA SER A 552 36.20 18.32 13.96
C SER A 552 37.03 18.92 15.09
N LYS A 553 36.96 20.25 15.29
CA LYS A 553 37.87 20.99 16.19
C LYS A 553 37.13 21.93 17.13
N TRP A 554 36.39 22.92 16.62
CA TRP A 554 35.90 24.03 17.47
C TRP A 554 34.91 23.62 18.55
N ARG A 555 34.11 22.58 18.31
CA ARG A 555 33.20 22.04 19.32
C ARG A 555 33.92 21.40 20.51
N GLN A 556 35.11 20.86 20.30
CA GLN A 556 35.91 20.18 21.32
C GLN A 556 36.78 21.15 22.13
N ILE A 557 37.02 22.36 21.61
CA ILE A 557 37.79 23.40 22.30
C ILE A 557 37.00 23.90 23.51
N GLN A 558 37.58 23.68 24.69
CA GLN A 558 37.11 24.21 25.97
C GLN A 558 38.28 24.93 26.66
N PRO A 559 38.02 25.99 27.44
CA PRO A 559 39.05 26.61 28.26
C PRO A 559 39.57 25.60 29.31
N VAL A 560 40.83 25.73 29.71
CA VAL A 560 41.42 24.94 30.79
C VAL A 560 40.81 25.34 32.13
N ALA A 561 40.47 26.61 32.30
CA ALA A 561 39.76 27.11 33.47
C ALA A 561 38.34 26.52 33.53
N THR A 562 37.98 25.97 34.68
CA THR A 562 36.63 25.45 34.95
C THR A 562 35.91 26.33 35.97
N GLY A 563 34.62 26.04 36.21
CA GLY A 563 33.89 26.69 37.30
C GLY A 563 34.55 26.49 38.67
N GLU A 564 35.24 25.36 38.88
CA GLU A 564 35.99 25.10 40.12
C GLU A 564 37.24 25.99 40.21
N THR A 565 37.94 26.21 39.10
CA THR A 565 39.06 27.16 39.02
C THR A 565 38.62 28.57 39.41
N LEU A 566 37.44 29.00 38.95
CA LEU A 566 36.89 30.32 39.27
C LEU A 566 36.44 30.44 40.74
N GLN A 567 35.89 29.36 41.33
CA GLN A 567 35.55 29.33 42.77
C GLN A 567 36.80 29.40 43.65
N GLY A 568 37.90 28.77 43.23
CA GLY A 568 39.19 28.84 43.93
C GLY A 568 39.84 30.23 43.93
N LEU A 569 39.33 31.17 43.13
CA LEU A 569 39.78 32.57 43.03
C LEU A 569 38.85 33.53 43.81
N ASP A 570 38.10 33.04 44.80
CA ASP A 570 37.15 33.80 45.63
C ASP A 570 35.99 34.48 44.87
N LEU A 571 35.69 34.04 43.64
CA LEU A 571 34.54 34.53 42.88
C LEU A 571 33.25 33.77 43.26
N LYS A 572 32.13 34.50 43.41
CA LYS A 572 30.84 33.88 43.70
C LYS A 572 30.24 33.24 42.44
N PRO A 573 29.71 32.00 42.53
CA PRO A 573 29.01 31.38 41.42
C PRO A 573 27.83 32.25 40.93
N GLY A 574 27.79 32.55 39.63
CA GLY A 574 26.77 33.41 39.05
C GLY A 574 26.88 33.56 37.53
N PRO A 575 26.05 34.43 36.91
CA PRO A 575 26.06 34.66 35.46
C PRO A 575 27.43 35.06 34.90
N CYS A 576 28.26 35.74 35.71
CA CYS A 576 29.59 36.18 35.30
C CYS A 576 30.55 35.02 34.98
N PHE A 577 30.38 33.84 35.59
CA PHE A 577 31.18 32.66 35.26
C PHE A 577 30.96 32.23 33.82
N LYS A 578 29.69 32.24 33.37
CA LYS A 578 29.34 31.90 31.99
C LYS A 578 29.97 32.88 31.01
N VAL A 579 30.03 34.16 31.36
CA VAL A 579 30.66 35.21 30.54
C VAL A 579 32.17 35.02 30.45
N ILE A 580 32.85 34.78 31.58
CA ILE A 580 34.30 34.57 31.62
C ILE A 580 34.68 33.31 30.82
N LEU A 581 34.04 32.17 31.09
CA LEU A 581 34.31 30.92 30.39
C LEU A 581 34.02 31.03 28.88
N ALA A 582 32.95 31.72 28.50
CA ALA A 582 32.65 31.98 27.09
C ALA A 582 33.76 32.82 26.42
N ARG A 583 34.25 33.89 27.07
CA ARG A 583 35.32 34.72 26.52
C ARG A 583 36.66 33.99 26.41
N LEU A 584 37.01 33.19 27.42
CA LEU A 584 38.21 32.34 27.34
C LEU A 584 38.09 31.36 26.18
N ARG A 585 36.93 30.72 26.01
CA ARG A 585 36.68 29.84 24.86
C ARG A 585 36.79 30.59 23.52
N GLN A 586 36.23 31.80 23.42
CA GLN A 586 36.34 32.63 22.21
C GLN A 586 37.80 32.94 21.89
N ALA A 587 38.63 33.25 22.89
CA ALA A 587 40.05 33.52 22.69
C ALA A 587 40.84 32.31 22.19
N TRP A 588 40.51 31.11 22.68
CA TRP A 588 41.06 29.85 22.15
C TRP A 588 40.63 29.59 20.69
N LEU A 589 39.35 29.84 20.38
CA LEU A 589 38.81 29.64 19.03
C LEU A 589 39.41 30.61 18.00
N ASP A 590 39.67 31.84 18.42
CA ASP A 590 40.26 32.89 17.58
C ASP A 590 41.81 32.86 17.58
N GLU A 591 42.42 31.83 18.17
CA GLU A 591 43.87 31.63 18.27
C GLU A 591 44.62 32.78 18.96
N LEU A 592 43.92 33.57 19.79
CA LEU A 592 44.48 34.63 20.64
C LEU A 592 45.19 34.07 21.88
N VAL A 593 44.87 32.83 22.24
CA VAL A 593 45.48 32.05 23.31
C VAL A 593 45.85 30.69 22.74
N GLN A 594 47.09 30.27 22.94
CA GLN A 594 47.64 29.02 22.41
C GLN A 594 48.13 28.06 23.50
N ASN A 595 48.25 28.54 24.74
CA ASN A 595 48.72 27.75 25.88
C ASN A 595 48.05 28.18 27.20
N GLU A 596 48.18 27.33 28.23
CA GLU A 596 47.56 27.56 29.54
C GLU A 596 48.08 28.85 30.22
N THR A 597 49.32 29.27 29.94
CA THR A 597 49.89 30.47 30.56
C THR A 597 49.23 31.74 30.02
N GLU A 598 49.02 31.80 28.70
CA GLU A 598 48.27 32.87 28.04
C GLU A 598 46.80 32.90 28.48
N GLU A 599 46.19 31.72 28.70
CA GLU A 599 44.83 31.64 29.23
C GLU A 599 44.73 32.25 30.63
N ARG A 600 45.67 31.90 31.54
CA ARG A 600 45.71 32.45 32.90
C ARG A 600 45.89 33.98 32.90
N GLN A 601 46.76 34.50 32.04
CA GLN A 601 46.94 35.95 31.89
C GLN A 601 45.68 36.65 31.37
N LEU A 602 44.92 36.00 30.46
CA LEU A 602 43.65 36.53 30.01
C LEU A 602 42.59 36.46 31.11
N LEU A 603 42.53 35.37 31.87
CA LEU A 603 41.64 35.20 33.01
C LEU A 603 41.87 36.30 34.07
N ASP A 604 43.13 36.56 34.44
CA ASP A 604 43.48 37.61 35.41
C ASP A 604 43.04 39.00 34.93
N ARG A 605 43.22 39.30 33.63
CA ARG A 605 42.73 40.56 33.03
C ARG A 605 41.20 40.66 33.07
N LEU A 606 40.49 39.59 32.70
CA LEU A 606 39.02 39.56 32.72
C LEU A 606 38.45 39.76 34.14
N ILE A 607 39.15 39.27 35.17
CA ILE A 607 38.75 39.42 36.57
C ILE A 607 39.11 40.80 37.12
N HIS A 608 40.37 41.25 36.97
CA HIS A 608 40.89 42.41 37.69
C HIS A 608 40.82 43.71 36.89
N GLU A 609 41.06 43.68 35.58
CA GLU A 609 41.02 44.86 34.72
C GLU A 609 39.61 45.13 34.19
N GLU A 610 38.93 44.09 33.71
CA GLU A 610 37.59 44.22 33.12
C GLU A 610 36.45 44.05 34.13
N ARG A 611 36.74 43.57 35.35
CA ARG A 611 35.81 43.49 36.49
C ARG A 611 34.45 42.84 36.15
N ILE A 612 34.47 41.76 35.36
CA ILE A 612 33.26 41.11 34.82
C ILE A 612 32.31 40.56 35.92
N CYS A 613 32.83 40.28 37.12
CA CYS A 613 32.06 39.77 38.25
C CYS A 613 31.74 40.82 39.34
N ASP A 614 32.07 42.09 39.14
CA ASP A 614 31.66 43.14 40.09
C ASP A 614 30.20 43.53 39.81
N ASP A 615 29.31 43.34 40.80
CA ASP A 615 27.88 43.72 40.79
C ASP A 615 27.67 45.27 40.76
N ARG A 616 28.27 45.96 39.80
CA ARG A 616 28.00 47.37 39.45
C ARG A 616 27.88 47.55 37.93
N ALA A 617 26.89 46.89 37.34
CA ALA A 617 26.25 47.31 36.10
C ALA A 617 24.78 46.86 36.10
#